data_AF-A0A7Y4LY83-F1
#
_entry.id   AF-A0A7Y4LY83-F1
#
_cell.length_a   1.000
_cell.length_b   1.000
_cell.length_c   1.000
_cell.angle_alpha   90.00
_cell.angle_beta   90.00
_cell.angle_gamma   90.00
#
_symmetry.space_group_name_H-M   'P 1'
#
loop_
_entity.id
_entity.type
_entity.pdbx_description
1 polymer ?
#
loop_
_entity_poly.entity_id
_entity_poly.type
_entity_poly.pdbx_seq_one_letter_code
_entity_poly.pdbx_strand_id
1 'polypeptide(L)'
;MRLAACLLFALATSASAAAAAEQCRFIEARAEREACYQRQDVARAARQQANEARQAQQKPYEPMAQEDAQLAKSLRSICRGC
;
A
#
# COMPACT_ATOMS: atom_id res chain seq x y z
N MET A 1 5.57 -21.58 34.55
CA MET A 1 5.68 -21.63 33.08
C MET A 1 4.93 -20.52 32.34
N ARG A 2 3.97 -19.80 32.95
CA ARG A 2 3.20 -18.72 32.26
C ARG A 2 3.98 -17.43 32.00
N LEU A 3 4.91 -17.06 32.90
CA LEU A 3 5.67 -15.80 32.79
C LEU A 3 6.64 -15.78 31.60
N ALA A 4 7.26 -16.93 31.29
CA ALA A 4 8.16 -17.05 30.14
C ALA A 4 7.40 -16.89 28.80
N ALA A 5 6.17 -17.41 28.72
CA ALA A 5 5.33 -17.24 27.53
C ALA A 5 4.91 -15.78 27.31
N CYS A 6 4.62 -15.04 28.38
CA CYS A 6 4.28 -13.61 28.29
C CYS A 6 5.47 -12.74 27.82
N LEU A 7 6.69 -13.04 28.29
CA LEU A 7 7.90 -12.34 27.87
C LEU A 7 8.21 -12.58 26.38
N LEU A 8 8.05 -13.81 25.90
CA LEU A 8 8.25 -14.12 24.48
C LEU A 8 7.21 -13.44 23.57
N PHE A 9 5.96 -13.30 24.02
CA PHE A 9 4.93 -12.54 23.30
C PHE A 9 5.23 -11.03 23.25
N ALA A 10 5.76 -10.46 24.33
CA ALA A 10 6.14 -9.04 24.37
C ALA A 10 7.35 -8.72 23.47
N LEU A 11 8.29 -9.65 23.31
CA LEU A 11 9.40 -9.49 22.36
C LEU A 11 8.99 -9.71 20.90
N ALA A 12 7.93 -10.48 20.64
CA ALA A 12 7.45 -10.71 19.27
C ALA A 12 6.71 -9.50 18.69
N THR A 13 6.10 -8.64 19.52
CA THR A 13 5.40 -7.43 19.08
C THR A 13 6.32 -6.24 18.85
N SER A 14 7.56 -6.24 19.38
CA SER A 14 8.54 -5.17 19.15
C SER A 14 9.24 -5.25 17.79
N ALA A 15 9.06 -6.35 17.05
CA ALA A 15 9.70 -6.59 15.75
C ALA A 15 8.91 -6.03 14.54
N SER A 16 7.91 -5.17 14.78
CA SER A 16 7.18 -4.47 13.72
C SER A 16 7.55 -2.99 13.65
N ALA A 17 8.83 -2.67 13.76
CA ALA A 17 9.35 -1.37 13.31
C ALA A 17 9.51 -1.38 11.79
N ALA A 18 8.44 -1.68 11.06
CA ALA A 18 8.33 -1.37 9.64
C ALA A 18 8.29 0.16 9.53
N ALA A 19 9.48 0.78 9.53
CA ALA A 19 9.74 2.21 9.35
C ALA A 19 8.52 3.09 9.69
N ALA A 20 8.18 3.15 10.98
CA ALA A 20 7.14 4.05 11.44
C ALA A 20 7.52 5.44 10.92
N ALA A 21 6.63 6.05 10.12
CA ALA A 21 6.89 7.36 9.54
C ALA A 21 7.30 8.32 10.67
N GLU A 22 8.52 8.84 10.60
CA GLU A 22 9.13 9.68 11.63
C GLU A 22 8.11 10.77 12.04
N GLN A 23 7.60 10.77 13.27
CA GLN A 23 6.57 11.75 13.67
C GLN A 23 7.19 13.13 13.94
N CYS A 24 7.50 13.88 12.86
CA CYS A 24 8.17 15.17 12.95
C CYS A 24 7.46 16.21 13.85
N ARG A 25 6.14 16.06 14.11
CA ARG A 25 5.39 17.03 14.93
C ARG A 25 5.89 17.10 16.37
N PHE A 26 6.48 16.02 16.89
CA PHE A 26 6.92 15.93 18.28
C PHE A 26 8.35 16.46 18.49
N ILE A 27 9.05 16.87 17.43
CA ILE A 27 10.40 17.41 17.53
C ILE A 27 10.34 18.87 17.97
N GLU A 28 10.77 19.18 19.19
CA GLU A 28 10.73 20.54 19.75
C GLU A 28 11.67 21.49 19.00
N ALA A 29 12.88 21.05 18.67
CA ALA A 29 13.87 21.85 17.97
C ALA A 29 13.44 22.10 16.51
N ARG A 30 13.29 23.37 16.14
CA ARG A 30 12.83 23.78 14.81
C ARG A 30 13.70 23.23 13.67
N ALA A 31 15.02 23.33 13.79
CA ALA A 31 15.94 22.87 12.75
C ALA A 31 15.83 21.36 12.50
N GLU A 32 15.70 20.58 13.58
CA GLU A 32 15.54 19.13 13.48
C GLU A 32 14.18 18.74 12.90
N ARG A 33 13.13 19.49 13.26
CA ARG A 33 11.78 19.34 12.69
C ARG A 33 11.79 19.60 11.18
N GLU A 34 12.43 20.67 10.73
CA GLU A 34 12.54 21.02 9.32
C GLU A 34 13.34 19.95 8.54
N ALA A 35 14.46 19.48 9.10
CA ALA A 35 15.24 18.39 8.50
C ALA A 35 14.44 17.07 8.39
N CYS A 36 13.60 16.77 9.40
CA CYS A 36 12.70 15.63 9.38
C CYS A 36 11.65 15.72 8.26
N TYR A 37 11.04 16.90 8.06
CA TYR A 37 10.08 17.10 6.96
C TYR A 37 10.74 16.94 5.59
N GLN A 38 11.95 17.48 5.41
CA GLN A 38 12.68 17.32 4.14
C GLN A 38 12.92 15.85 3.79
N ARG A 39 13.30 15.01 4.77
CA ARG A 39 13.44 13.56 4.55
C ARG A 39 12.10 12.91 4.16
N GLN A 40 11.00 13.30 4.80
CA GLN A 40 9.68 12.77 4.46
C GLN A 40 9.22 13.18 3.06
N ASP A 41 9.47 14.41 2.65
CA ASP A 41 9.08 14.89 1.32
C ASP A 41 9.86 14.17 0.22
N VAL A 42 11.16 13.92 0.42
CA VAL A 42 11.96 13.09 -0.49
C VAL A 42 11.40 11.66 -0.60
N ALA A 43 11.06 11.04 0.53
CA ALA A 43 10.46 9.71 0.54
C ALA A 43 9.06 9.69 -0.12
N ARG A 44 8.28 10.76 0.04
CA ARG A 44 6.96 10.90 -0.61
C ARG A 44 7.12 11.05 -2.12
N ALA A 45 8.06 11.88 -2.59
CA ALA A 45 8.35 12.04 -4.01
C ALA A 45 8.78 10.71 -4.64
N ALA A 46 9.64 9.94 -3.99
CA ALA A 46 10.04 8.61 -4.46
C ALA A 46 8.84 7.64 -4.58
N ARG A 47 7.91 7.67 -3.60
CA ARG A 47 6.68 6.86 -3.65
C ARG A 47 5.74 7.30 -4.77
N GLN A 48 5.61 8.60 -5.02
CA GLN A 48 4.82 9.13 -6.13
C GLN A 48 5.36 8.64 -7.47
N GLN A 49 6.67 8.78 -7.70
CA GLN A 49 7.33 8.29 -8.91
C GLN A 49 7.15 6.77 -9.09
N ALA A 50 7.27 5.99 -8.01
CA ALA A 50 7.02 4.55 -8.07
C ALA A 50 5.56 4.22 -8.43
N ASN A 51 4.59 4.98 -7.92
CA ASN A 51 3.18 4.79 -8.25
C ASN A 51 2.89 5.19 -9.71
N GLU A 52 3.47 6.28 -10.21
CA GLU A 52 3.38 6.69 -11.61
C GLU A 52 3.97 5.63 -12.54
N ALA A 53 5.14 5.07 -12.20
CA ALA A 53 5.73 3.97 -12.94
C ALA A 53 4.82 2.72 -12.97
N ARG A 54 4.17 2.40 -11.84
CA ARG A 54 3.19 1.30 -11.78
C ARG A 54 1.94 1.59 -12.60
N GLN A 55 1.46 2.83 -12.63
CA GLN A 55 0.33 3.23 -13.47
C GLN A 55 0.69 3.18 -14.96
N ALA A 56 1.89 3.62 -15.34
CA ALA A 56 2.38 3.51 -16.72
C ALA A 56 2.54 2.04 -17.18
N GLN A 57 2.79 1.12 -16.24
CA GLN A 57 2.82 -0.32 -16.49
C GLN A 57 1.43 -0.98 -16.49
N GLN A 58 0.38 -0.30 -16.01
CA GLN A 58 -0.97 -0.83 -16.14
C GLN A 58 -1.35 -0.82 -17.61
N LYS A 59 -1.78 -1.98 -18.12
CA LYS A 59 -2.31 -2.07 -19.48
C LYS A 59 -3.46 -1.06 -19.62
N PRO A 60 -3.50 -0.30 -20.72
CA PRO A 60 -4.66 0.51 -21.05
C PRO A 60 -5.93 -0.32 -20.92
N TYR A 61 -6.98 0.25 -20.33
CA TYR A 61 -8.28 -0.40 -20.30
C TYR A 61 -8.73 -0.68 -21.73
N GLU A 62 -8.68 -1.95 -22.15
CA GLU A 62 -9.22 -2.39 -23.43
C GLU A 62 -10.74 -2.49 -23.30
N PRO A 63 -11.52 -1.70 -24.05
CA PRO A 63 -12.97 -1.85 -24.08
C PRO A 63 -13.30 -3.28 -24.53
N MET A 64 -14.20 -3.95 -23.79
CA MET A 64 -14.71 -5.27 -24.16
C MET A 64 -15.09 -5.32 -25.64
N ALA A 65 -14.53 -6.28 -26.39
CA ALA A 65 -14.88 -6.43 -27.79
C ALA A 65 -16.39 -6.72 -27.90
N GLN A 66 -17.00 -6.30 -29.01
CA GLN A 66 -18.43 -6.57 -29.23
C GLN A 66 -18.73 -8.08 -29.20
N GLU A 67 -17.76 -8.91 -29.58
CA GLU A 67 -17.80 -10.36 -29.51
C GLU A 67 -17.84 -10.87 -28.06
N ASP A 68 -17.05 -10.29 -27.14
CA ASP A 68 -17.08 -10.64 -25.71
C ASP A 68 -18.42 -10.28 -25.06
N ALA A 69 -19.03 -9.17 -25.48
CA ALA A 69 -20.35 -8.79 -25.00
C ALA A 69 -21.45 -9.75 -25.51
N GLN A 70 -21.33 -10.27 -26.73
CA GLN A 70 -22.21 -11.30 -27.26
C GLN A 70 -21.99 -12.64 -26.57
N LEU A 71 -20.74 -13.01 -26.31
CA LEU A 71 -20.38 -14.21 -25.56
C LEU A 71 -20.89 -14.15 -24.12
N ALA A 72 -20.76 -13.01 -23.44
CA ALA A 72 -21.31 -12.83 -22.10
C ALA A 72 -22.85 -12.96 -22.08
N LYS A 73 -23.53 -12.47 -23.12
CA LYS A 73 -24.98 -12.65 -23.28
C LYS A 73 -25.36 -14.11 -23.54
N SER A 74 -24.61 -14.83 -24.37
CA SER A 74 -24.87 -16.25 -24.63
C SER A 74 -24.60 -17.09 -23.37
N LEU A 75 -23.53 -16.80 -22.63
CA LEU A 75 -23.22 -17.46 -21.36
C LEU A 75 -24.29 -17.23 -20.30
N ARG A 76 -24.89 -16.03 -20.20
CA ARG A 76 -26.05 -15.77 -19.33
C ARG A 76 -27.30 -16.56 -19.71
N SER A 77 -27.44 -16.93 -20.98
CA SER A 77 -28.53 -17.80 -21.42
C SER A 77 -28.30 -19.27 -21.03
N ILE A 78 -27.05 -19.68 -20.87
CA ILE A 78 -26.63 -21.03 -20.48
C ILE A 78 -26.60 -21.19 -18.95
N CYS A 79 -25.98 -20.24 -18.24
CA CYS A 79 -25.95 -20.20 -16.79
C CYS A 79 -26.85 -19.06 -16.28
N ARG A 80 -28.11 -19.39 -15.95
CA ARG A 80 -29.00 -18.45 -15.26
C ARG A 80 -28.54 -18.29 -13.81
N GLY A 81 -27.85 -17.19 -13.50
CA GLY A 81 -27.41 -16.84 -12.15
C GLY A 81 -25.90 -16.84 -11.93
N CYS A 82 -25.13 -17.14 -12.98
CA CYS A 82 -23.82 -16.54 -13.20
C CYS A 82 -24.02 -15.08 -13.69
#